data_AF-A0AAN8B477-F1
#
_entry.id   AF-A0AAN8B477-F1
#
_cell.length_a   1.000
_cell.length_b   1.000
_cell.length_c   1.000
_cell.angle_alpha   90.00
_cell.angle_beta   90.00
_cell.angle_gamma   90.00
#
_symmetry.space_group_name_H-M   'P 1'
#
loop_
_entity.id
_entity.type
_entity.pdbx_description
1 polymer ?
#
loop_
_entity_poly.entity_id
_entity_poly.type
_entity_poly.pdbx_seq_one_letter_code
_entity_poly.pdbx_strand_id
1 'polypeptide(L)'
;MEQVLAPLRESVKQQGDLVHELKAKGANEQELNKAVAELKARKKILEAKELALQPQDDTVDRVKMEDTLKRRFFYDQAFAIYGGVSGLYDFGPVGCALKNNILQVWRQHFIQEEQILEIDCTMLTPEAVLK
;
A
#
# COMPACT_ATOMS: atom_id res chain seq x y z
N MET A 1 -1.04 11.76 -9.08
CA MET A 1 0.17 11.18 -9.70
C MET A 1 0.13 11.30 -11.23
N GLU A 2 -0.89 10.77 -11.92
CA GLU A 2 -0.91 10.75 -13.41
C GLU A 2 -0.97 12.13 -14.09
N GLN A 3 -1.72 13.10 -13.52
CA GLN A 3 -1.80 14.48 -14.06
C GLN A 3 -0.44 15.21 -14.13
N VAL A 4 0.53 14.80 -13.29
CA VAL A 4 1.88 15.41 -13.25
C VAL A 4 2.86 14.70 -14.20
N LEU A 5 2.65 13.40 -14.46
CA LEU A 5 3.53 12.57 -15.29
C LEU A 5 3.14 12.61 -16.77
N ALA A 6 1.86 12.75 -17.10
CA ALA A 6 1.34 12.79 -18.47
C ALA A 6 2.07 13.77 -19.41
N PRO A 7 2.27 15.07 -19.07
CA PRO A 7 2.95 16.00 -19.98
C PRO A 7 4.45 15.68 -20.17
N LEU A 8 5.09 15.06 -19.18
CA LEU A 8 6.50 14.66 -19.27
C LEU A 8 6.67 13.42 -20.15
N ARG A 9 5.74 12.46 -20.05
CA ARG A 9 5.68 11.28 -20.92
C ARG A 9 5.44 11.69 -22.38
N GLU A 10 4.53 12.63 -22.61
CA GLU A 10 4.25 13.17 -23.93
C GLU A 10 5.47 13.92 -24.51
N SER A 11 6.16 14.74 -23.71
CA SER A 11 7.38 15.43 -24.13
C SER A 11 8.54 14.50 -24.49
N VAL A 12 8.69 13.37 -23.77
CA VAL A 12 9.67 12.31 -24.10
C VAL A 12 9.28 11.58 -25.38
N LYS A 13 7.99 11.30 -25.59
CA LYS A 13 7.46 10.66 -26.79
C LYS A 13 7.72 11.53 -28.04
N GLN A 14 7.33 12.80 -28.01
CA GLN A 14 7.53 13.75 -29.10
C GLN A 14 9.01 13.88 -29.49
N GLN A 15 9.92 13.93 -28.50
CA GLN A 15 11.36 13.97 -28.77
C GLN A 15 11.91 12.65 -29.33
N GLY A 16 11.32 11.51 -28.92
CA GLY A 16 11.65 10.20 -29.46
C GLY A 16 11.26 10.06 -30.93
N ASP A 17 10.05 10.49 -31.27
CA ASP A 17 9.53 10.51 -32.64
C ASP A 17 10.39 11.40 -33.55
N LEU A 18 10.82 12.57 -33.06
CA LEU A 18 11.76 13.46 -33.76
C LEU A 18 13.11 12.79 -34.07
N VAL A 19 13.66 12.03 -33.13
CA VAL A 19 14.93 11.29 -33.35
C VAL A 19 14.75 10.19 -34.39
N HIS A 20 13.59 9.51 -34.41
CA HIS A 20 13.27 8.51 -35.42
C HIS A 20 13.11 9.13 -36.82
N GLU A 21 12.45 10.29 -36.92
CA GLU A 21 12.35 11.02 -38.19
C GLU A 21 13.70 11.50 -38.72
N LEU A 22 14.57 12.03 -37.85
CA LEU A 22 15.91 12.48 -38.23
C LEU A 22 16.78 11.33 -38.74
N LYS A 23 16.63 10.12 -38.18
CA LYS A 23 17.28 8.91 -38.68
C LYS A 23 16.73 8.47 -40.03
N ALA A 24 15.40 8.54 -40.23
CA ALA A 24 14.76 8.17 -41.49
C ALA A 24 15.12 9.14 -42.64
N LYS A 25 15.29 10.42 -42.34
CA LYS A 25 15.66 11.48 -43.29
C LYS A 25 17.18 11.57 -43.57
N GLY A 26 18.00 10.75 -42.90
CA GLY A 26 19.46 10.76 -43.09
C GLY A 26 20.11 12.07 -42.62
N ALA A 27 19.63 12.64 -41.51
CA ALA A 27 20.14 13.91 -40.99
C ALA A 27 21.61 13.84 -40.55
N ASN A 28 22.27 15.01 -40.52
CA ASN A 28 23.67 15.13 -40.14
C ASN A 28 23.92 14.57 -38.72
N GLU A 29 25.07 13.93 -38.53
CA GLU A 29 25.47 13.28 -37.27
C GLU A 29 25.47 14.26 -36.08
N GLN A 30 25.81 15.53 -36.31
CA GLN A 30 25.72 16.59 -35.29
C GLN A 30 24.28 16.86 -34.83
N GLU A 31 23.32 16.91 -35.75
CA GLU A 31 21.91 17.18 -35.44
C GLU A 31 21.28 15.98 -34.73
N LEU A 32 21.62 14.77 -35.17
CA LEU A 32 21.21 13.54 -34.53
C LEU A 32 21.74 13.45 -33.08
N ASN A 33 23.02 13.77 -32.87
CA ASN A 33 23.63 13.75 -31.54
C ASN A 33 23.00 14.79 -30.60
N LYS A 34 22.67 15.97 -31.10
CA LYS A 34 21.97 17.01 -30.33
C LYS A 34 20.56 16.55 -29.92
N ALA A 35 19.79 15.99 -30.86
CA ALA A 35 18.44 15.49 -30.59
C ALA A 35 18.43 14.30 -29.60
N VAL A 36 19.41 13.40 -29.70
CA VAL A 36 19.59 12.27 -28.76
C VAL A 36 20.00 12.76 -27.37
N ALA A 37 20.86 13.78 -27.27
CA ALA A 37 21.24 14.38 -25.98
C ALA A 37 20.01 14.99 -25.29
N GLU A 38 19.16 15.68 -26.04
CA GLU A 38 17.91 16.25 -25.52
C GLU A 38 16.90 15.18 -25.11
N LEU A 39 16.77 14.08 -25.87
CA LEU A 39 15.96 12.93 -25.48
C LEU A 39 16.43 12.31 -24.16
N LYS A 40 17.75 12.16 -23.98
CA LYS A 40 18.33 11.66 -22.71
C LYS A 40 18.03 12.60 -21.54
N ALA A 41 18.12 13.92 -21.76
CA ALA A 41 17.79 14.90 -20.73
C ALA A 41 16.31 14.82 -20.31
N ARG A 42 15.38 14.73 -21.27
CA ARG A 42 13.94 14.60 -21.00
C ARG A 42 13.60 13.28 -20.28
N LYS A 43 14.23 12.17 -20.68
CA LYS A 43 14.08 10.87 -19.99
C LYS A 43 14.54 10.94 -18.53
N LYS A 44 15.69 11.57 -18.26
CA LYS A 44 16.21 11.75 -16.90
C LYS A 44 15.28 12.57 -16.01
N ILE A 45 14.64 13.61 -16.56
CA ILE A 45 13.65 14.43 -15.85
C ILE A 45 12.39 13.63 -15.52
N LEU A 46 11.88 12.84 -16.48
CA LEU A 46 10.72 11.97 -16.27
C LEU A 46 11.03 10.93 -15.17
N GLU A 47 12.16 10.24 -15.27
CA GLU A 47 12.59 9.21 -14.31
C GLU A 47 12.76 9.78 -12.89
N ALA A 48 13.40 10.95 -12.74
CA ALA A 48 13.54 11.61 -11.44
C ALA A 48 12.18 12.01 -10.83
N LYS A 49 11.21 12.39 -11.68
CA LYS A 49 9.87 12.80 -11.23
C LYS A 49 8.98 11.61 -10.93
N GLU A 50 9.12 10.52 -11.68
CA GLU A 50 8.51 9.22 -11.38
C GLU A 50 9.01 8.70 -10.04
N LEU A 51 10.33 8.74 -9.78
CA LEU A 51 10.91 8.35 -8.50
C LEU A 51 10.45 9.23 -7.33
N ALA A 52 10.31 10.55 -7.54
CA ALA A 52 9.82 11.47 -6.51
C ALA A 52 8.30 11.33 -6.24
N LEU A 53 7.54 10.80 -7.21
CA LEU A 53 6.11 10.54 -7.09
C LEU A 53 5.80 9.09 -6.73
N GLN A 54 6.81 8.22 -6.67
CA GLN A 54 6.64 6.93 -6.02
C GLN A 54 6.18 7.22 -4.59
N PRO A 55 5.12 6.55 -4.11
CA PRO A 55 4.83 6.58 -2.70
C PRO A 55 6.12 6.21 -1.98
N GLN A 56 6.53 7.04 -1.01
CA GLN A 56 7.59 6.64 -0.10
C GLN A 56 7.23 5.24 0.37
N ASP A 57 8.21 4.33 0.35
CA ASP A 57 8.06 3.04 1.01
C ASP A 57 7.69 3.35 2.46
N ASP A 58 6.39 3.31 2.77
CA ASP A 58 5.79 3.51 4.09
C ASP A 58 6.16 2.29 4.93
N THR A 59 7.47 2.11 5.10
CA THR A 59 8.08 1.05 5.86
C THR A 59 7.78 1.36 7.31
N VAL A 60 6.69 0.77 7.79
CA VAL A 60 6.28 0.88 9.17
C VAL A 60 7.38 0.28 10.03
N ASP A 61 7.99 1.11 10.88
CA ASP A 61 8.87 0.64 11.94
C ASP A 61 8.05 -0.20 12.92
N ARG A 62 8.09 -1.52 12.72
CA ARG A 62 7.33 -2.49 13.49
C ARG A 62 7.66 -2.40 14.98
N VAL A 63 8.92 -2.20 15.34
CA VAL A 63 9.35 -2.18 16.75
C VAL A 63 8.74 -0.96 17.44
N LYS A 64 8.82 0.21 16.80
CA LYS A 64 8.24 1.44 17.33
C LYS A 64 6.71 1.40 17.39
N MET A 65 6.07 0.77 16.40
CA MET A 65 4.62 0.55 16.40
C MET A 65 4.20 -0.38 17.55
N GLU A 66 4.84 -1.54 17.70
CA GLU A 66 4.53 -2.50 18.76
C GLU A 66 4.75 -1.92 20.17
N ASP A 67 5.83 -1.16 20.38
CA ASP A 67 6.06 -0.42 21.64
C ASP A 67 4.90 0.52 21.96
N THR A 68 4.44 1.27 20.95
CA THR A 68 3.32 2.20 21.12
C THR A 68 2.02 1.47 21.46
N LEU A 69 1.74 0.34 20.78
CA LEU A 69 0.54 -0.47 21.02
C LEU A 69 0.53 -1.03 22.44
N LYS A 70 1.66 -1.56 22.92
CA LYS A 70 1.80 -2.10 24.29
C LYS A 70 1.71 -0.99 25.34
N ARG A 71 2.48 0.10 25.18
CA ARG A 71 2.52 1.22 26.14
C ARG A 71 1.17 1.94 26.28
N ARG A 72 0.35 1.92 25.24
CA ARG A 72 -1.01 2.49 25.25
C ARG A 72 -2.10 1.46 25.53
N PHE A 73 -1.71 0.23 25.84
CA PHE A 73 -2.57 -0.90 26.14
C PHE A 73 -3.67 -1.09 25.07
N PHE A 74 -3.26 -1.14 23.79
CA PHE A 74 -4.12 -1.63 22.72
C PHE A 74 -4.34 -3.15 22.88
N TYR A 75 -3.25 -3.90 23.03
CA TYR A 75 -3.25 -5.29 23.44
C TYR A 75 -1.96 -5.58 24.21
N ASP A 76 -1.96 -6.66 24.99
CA ASP A 76 -0.75 -7.23 25.58
C ASP A 76 -0.86 -8.76 25.68
N GLN A 77 0.24 -9.44 25.99
CA GLN A 77 0.25 -10.90 26.14
C GLN A 77 -0.65 -11.34 27.30
N ALA A 78 -1.54 -12.30 27.03
CA ALA A 78 -2.42 -12.80 28.06
C ALA A 78 -1.62 -13.48 29.18
N PHE A 79 -2.06 -13.28 30.42
CA PHE A 79 -1.40 -13.79 31.62
C PHE A 79 0.06 -13.32 31.80
N ALA A 80 0.41 -12.11 31.32
CA ALA A 80 1.77 -11.58 31.36
C ALA A 80 2.43 -11.64 32.75
N ILE A 81 1.69 -11.40 33.84
CA ILE A 81 2.22 -11.47 35.22
C ILE A 81 2.60 -12.90 35.65
N TYR A 82 2.16 -13.92 34.90
CA TYR A 82 2.48 -15.34 35.10
C TYR A 82 3.50 -15.86 34.07
N GLY A 83 4.16 -14.99 33.31
CA GLY A 83 5.11 -15.35 32.26
C GLY A 83 4.53 -15.39 30.85
N GLY A 84 3.22 -15.20 30.70
CA GLY A 84 2.54 -15.12 29.41
C GLY A 84 2.36 -16.46 28.70
N VAL A 85 1.35 -16.53 27.83
CA VAL A 85 1.10 -17.70 26.97
C VAL A 85 1.25 -17.27 25.51
N SER A 86 2.05 -18.00 24.74
CA SER A 86 2.22 -17.72 23.31
C SER A 86 0.90 -17.96 22.55
N GLY A 87 0.56 -17.04 21.64
CA GLY A 87 -0.68 -17.12 20.86
C GLY A 87 -1.94 -16.59 21.57
N LEU A 88 -1.86 -16.19 22.84
CA LEU A 88 -2.98 -15.61 23.60
C LEU A 88 -2.70 -14.13 23.94
N TYR A 89 -3.69 -13.27 23.72
CA TYR A 89 -3.59 -11.83 23.91
C TYR A 89 -4.86 -11.24 24.52
N ASP A 90 -4.67 -10.28 25.42
CA ASP A 90 -5.75 -9.50 26.03
C ASP A 90 -5.81 -8.12 25.37
N PHE A 91 -7.00 -7.70 24.96
CA PHE A 91 -7.22 -6.37 24.41
C PHE A 91 -7.52 -5.38 25.54
N GLY A 92 -6.75 -4.28 25.59
CA GLY A 92 -7.01 -3.20 26.53
C GLY A 92 -8.13 -2.26 26.03
N PRO A 93 -8.44 -1.18 26.77
CA PRO A 93 -9.62 -0.35 26.49
C PRO A 93 -9.69 0.20 25.06
N VAL A 94 -8.55 0.69 24.54
CA VAL A 94 -8.47 1.26 23.19
C VAL A 94 -8.58 0.18 22.12
N GLY A 95 -7.97 -0.99 22.35
CA GLY A 95 -8.07 -2.12 21.43
C GLY A 95 -9.48 -2.70 21.36
N CYS A 96 -10.17 -2.82 22.51
CA CYS A 96 -11.57 -3.23 22.57
C CYS A 96 -12.48 -2.25 21.82
N ALA A 97 -12.31 -0.93 22.03
CA ALA A 97 -13.09 0.07 21.32
C ALA A 97 -12.85 0.00 19.80
N LEU A 98 -11.60 -0.12 19.36
CA LEU A 98 -11.26 -0.28 17.95
C LEU A 98 -11.87 -1.56 17.36
N LYS A 99 -11.73 -2.70 18.04
CA LYS A 99 -12.31 -3.98 17.62
C LYS A 99 -13.83 -3.88 17.45
N ASN A 100 -14.53 -3.26 18.41
CA ASN A 100 -15.98 -3.08 18.35
C ASN A 100 -16.39 -2.17 17.18
N ASN A 101 -15.65 -1.09 16.93
CA ASN A 101 -15.91 -0.21 15.78
C ASN A 101 -15.72 -0.95 14.45
N ILE A 102 -14.67 -1.76 14.32
CA ILE A 102 -14.44 -2.58 13.13
C ILE A 102 -15.59 -3.57 12.92
N LEU A 103 -16.00 -4.29 13.97
CA LEU A 103 -17.13 -5.21 13.89
C LEU A 103 -18.42 -4.50 13.50
N GLN A 104 -18.68 -3.30 14.03
CA GLN A 104 -19.86 -2.52 13.68
C GLN A 104 -19.86 -2.11 12.21
N VAL A 105 -18.74 -1.60 11.69
CA VAL A 105 -18.59 -1.24 10.27
C VAL A 105 -18.78 -2.47 9.39
N TRP A 106 -18.20 -3.61 9.77
CA TRP A 106 -18.36 -4.86 9.03
C TRP A 106 -19.83 -5.32 8.98
N ARG A 107 -20.54 -5.25 10.11
CA ARG A 107 -21.98 -5.60 10.15
C ARG A 107 -22.81 -4.66 9.28
N GLN A 108 -22.54 -3.36 9.32
CA GLN A 108 -23.22 -2.39 8.45
C GLN A 108 -22.98 -2.74 6.98
N HIS A 109 -21.72 -2.96 6.61
CA HIS A 109 -21.35 -3.17 5.22
C HIS A 109 -21.83 -4.51 4.63
N PHE A 110 -21.87 -5.58 5.41
CA PHE A 110 -22.24 -6.90 4.88
C PHE A 110 -23.62 -7.35 5.34
N ILE A 111 -23.89 -7.32 6.64
CA ILE A 111 -25.14 -7.86 7.16
C ILE A 111 -26.31 -6.97 6.76
N GLN A 112 -26.18 -5.66 6.95
CA GLN A 112 -27.27 -4.72 6.69
C GLN A 112 -27.46 -4.44 5.20
N GLU A 113 -26.38 -4.19 4.45
CA GLU A 113 -26.47 -3.92 3.01
C GLU A 113 -27.00 -5.12 2.21
N GLU A 114 -26.55 -6.34 2.52
CA GLU A 114 -26.93 -7.56 1.79
C GLU A 114 -28.03 -8.39 2.48
N GLN A 115 -28.62 -7.88 3.57
CA GLN A 115 -29.66 -8.55 4.38
C GLN A 115 -29.29 -9.99 4.80
N ILE A 116 -28.05 -10.20 5.26
CA ILE A 116 -27.56 -11.51 5.69
C ILE A 116 -28.23 -11.91 7.01
N LEU A 117 -28.56 -13.20 7.15
CA LEU A 117 -29.07 -13.77 8.39
C LEU A 117 -27.91 -14.05 9.37
N GLU A 118 -27.66 -13.12 10.30
CA GLU A 118 -26.69 -13.32 11.39
C GLU A 118 -27.23 -14.36 12.39
N ILE A 119 -26.43 -15.38 12.70
CA ILE A 119 -26.72 -16.40 13.73
C ILE A 119 -25.53 -16.49 14.70
N ASP A 120 -25.81 -16.88 15.95
CA ASP A 120 -24.78 -17.10 16.97
C ASP A 120 -24.82 -18.57 17.45
N CYS A 121 -23.66 -19.21 17.50
CA CYS A 121 -23.52 -20.64 17.77
C CYS A 121 -22.51 -20.89 18.90
N THR A 122 -22.58 -22.07 19.52
CA THR A 122 -21.68 -22.45 20.62
C THR A 122 -20.25 -22.71 20.14
N MET A 123 -19.26 -22.33 20.95
CA MET A 123 -17.84 -22.60 20.66
C MET A 123 -17.43 -24.07 20.91
N LEU A 124 -18.06 -24.74 21.88
CA LEU A 124 -17.80 -26.16 22.14
C LEU A 124 -18.53 -27.02 21.10
N THR A 125 -17.78 -27.88 20.43
CA THR A 125 -18.28 -28.70 19.31
C THR A 125 -18.00 -30.19 19.58
N PRO A 126 -19.01 -31.07 19.50
CA PRO A 126 -18.81 -32.52 19.67
C PRO A 126 -17.90 -33.10 18.58
N GLU A 127 -17.08 -34.09 18.94
CA GLU A 127 -16.16 -34.77 18.02
C GLU A 127 -16.85 -35.29 16.75
N ALA A 128 -18.04 -35.87 16.88
CA ALA A 128 -18.78 -36.43 15.76
C ALA A 128 -19.10 -35.41 14.64
N VAL A 129 -19.06 -34.10 14.94
CA VAL A 129 -19.26 -33.02 13.97
C VAL A 129 -17.95 -32.64 13.25
N LEU A 130 -16.79 -32.83 13.91
CA LEU A 130 -15.46 -32.43 13.41
C LEU A 130 -14.63 -33.62 12.87
N LYS A 131 -15.19 -34.84 12.90
CA LYS A 131 -14.53 -36.07 12.49
C LYS A 131 -14.47 -36.23 10.97
#